data_AF-A0A519QKI1-F1
#
_entry.id   AF-A0A519QKI1-F1
#
_cell.length_a   1.000
_cell.length_b   1.000
_cell.length_c   1.000
_cell.angle_alpha   90.00
_cell.angle_beta   90.00
_cell.angle_gamma   90.00
#
_symmetry.space_group_name_H-M   'P 1'
#
loop_
_entity.id
_entity.type
_entity.pdbx_description
1 polymer ?
#
loop_
_entity_poly.entity_id
_entity_poly.type
_entity_poly.pdbx_seq_one_letter_code
_entity_poly.pdbx_strand_id
1 'polypeptide(L)'
;MGYAQEPRQKINEFFQKNPTLRRAIQKIVLFDISNDKNIWERSLILRDRSQHLSLTSEDIIAMLAYLDQSDNRCKELIQCVAHNEEMGKDVREAAKAFFTGDPEMSQWLSNLAKPEKAEWKIKNEIEQKRRLEERENKLARTRTAYREHLEDMRNGDSNWLTNPAKAYLKCFYDISNEAPPDERIALWLNKEIANAAHQGFEKVLLTIPTAPSSDDIVLSLLEQKYWLSGYIFIAALAERLRKNIGFGDLSDEQLTVSLFHLEYLSVEHQAGIQGLEKFVRVEIQKRGLWLKTIQKYLEPQLKANLEHINSFDSFIDDPETINSAAELLLEWLNNIPNLSIRAEIKIIDCLLHSKQKNKLKKFVALRRSSTNTELKRTWE
;
A
#
# COMPACT_ATOMS: atom_id res chain seq x y z
N MET A 1 -1.17 29.83 -5.00
CA MET A 1 -0.96 30.64 -6.22
C MET A 1 -2.29 30.75 -6.96
N GLY A 2 -3.04 31.86 -6.82
CA GLY A 2 -4.42 31.98 -7.33
C GLY A 2 -4.75 33.22 -8.17
N TYR A 3 -3.81 34.14 -8.35
CA TYR A 3 -4.10 35.46 -8.95
C TYR A 3 -3.92 35.55 -10.48
N ALA A 4 -3.50 34.47 -11.16
CA ALA A 4 -3.27 34.47 -12.62
C ALA A 4 -4.37 33.75 -13.44
N GLN A 5 -5.37 33.14 -12.80
CA GLN A 5 -6.40 32.34 -13.49
C GLN A 5 -7.57 33.18 -14.01
N GLU A 6 -8.06 34.18 -13.26
CA GLU A 6 -9.23 34.99 -13.67
C GLU A 6 -9.06 35.77 -14.99
N PRO A 7 -7.92 36.44 -15.27
CA PRO A 7 -7.76 37.17 -16.54
C PRO A 7 -7.67 36.23 -17.74
N ARG A 8 -7.01 35.07 -17.57
CA ARG A 8 -6.89 34.04 -18.61
C ARG A 8 -8.24 33.41 -18.93
N GLN A 9 -9.06 33.18 -17.91
CA GLN A 9 -10.41 32.62 -18.08
C GLN A 9 -11.33 33.58 -18.85
N LYS A 10 -11.29 34.89 -18.55
CA LYS A 10 -12.04 35.91 -19.29
C LYS A 10 -11.61 36.02 -20.76
N ILE A 11 -10.32 35.93 -21.05
CA ILE A 11 -9.79 35.91 -22.42
C ILE A 11 -10.23 34.63 -23.16
N ASN A 12 -10.23 33.49 -22.47
CA ASN A 12 -10.67 32.22 -23.04
C ASN A 12 -12.17 32.25 -23.42
N GLU A 13 -13.03 32.75 -22.54
CA GLU A 13 -14.46 32.93 -22.82
C GLU A 13 -14.72 33.92 -23.96
N PHE A 14 -13.89 34.96 -24.07
CA PHE A 14 -13.97 35.94 -25.14
C PHE A 14 -13.69 35.32 -26.51
N PHE A 15 -12.66 34.48 -26.65
CA PHE A 15 -12.38 33.79 -27.92
C PHE A 15 -13.44 32.74 -28.27
N GLN A 16 -14.08 32.11 -27.27
CA GLN A 16 -15.20 31.21 -27.51
C GLN A 16 -16.41 31.94 -28.11
N LYS A 17 -16.71 33.15 -27.62
CA LYS A 17 -17.85 33.97 -28.07
C LYS A 17 -17.59 34.74 -29.37
N ASN A 18 -16.34 34.81 -29.83
CA ASN A 18 -15.95 35.60 -31.01
C ASN A 18 -15.18 34.74 -32.05
N PRO A 19 -15.85 33.80 -32.75
CA PRO A 19 -15.21 32.88 -33.68
C PRO A 19 -14.53 33.58 -34.86
N THR A 20 -15.06 34.71 -35.34
CA THR A 20 -14.45 35.51 -36.42
C THR A 20 -13.08 36.05 -36.02
N LEU A 21 -12.97 36.61 -34.82
CA LEU A 21 -11.71 37.13 -34.29
C LEU A 21 -10.71 36.00 -34.02
N ARG A 22 -11.18 34.89 -33.45
CA ARG A 22 -10.37 33.69 -33.25
C ARG A 22 -9.76 33.19 -34.56
N ARG A 23 -10.59 33.05 -35.61
CA ARG A 23 -10.15 32.63 -36.95
C ARG A 23 -9.20 33.64 -37.59
N ALA A 24 -9.41 34.94 -37.40
CA ALA A 24 -8.46 35.95 -37.91
C ALA A 24 -7.07 35.80 -37.26
N ILE A 25 -7.00 35.59 -35.94
CA ILE A 25 -5.75 35.35 -35.21
C ILE A 25 -5.09 34.05 -35.67
N GLN A 26 -5.85 32.97 -35.77
CA GLN A 26 -5.36 31.68 -36.26
C GLN A 26 -4.81 31.81 -37.69
N LYS A 27 -5.48 32.55 -38.59
CA LYS A 27 -5.04 32.77 -39.96
C LYS A 27 -3.67 33.46 -40.01
N ILE A 28 -3.53 34.55 -39.26
CA ILE A 28 -2.27 35.31 -39.18
C ILE A 28 -1.14 34.38 -38.71
N VAL A 29 -1.37 33.63 -37.64
CA VAL A 29 -0.33 32.79 -37.04
C VAL A 29 0.04 31.60 -37.92
N LEU A 30 -0.94 31.00 -38.61
CA LEU A 30 -0.71 29.81 -39.41
C LEU A 30 -0.14 30.15 -40.81
N PHE A 31 -0.59 31.23 -41.45
CA PHE A 31 -0.23 31.55 -42.83
C PHE A 31 0.64 32.79 -43.01
N ASP A 32 0.39 33.87 -42.26
CA ASP A 32 0.96 35.19 -42.56
C ASP A 32 2.31 35.43 -41.84
N ILE A 33 2.56 34.75 -40.72
CA ILE A 33 3.86 34.82 -40.04
C ILE A 33 4.87 33.94 -40.78
N SER A 34 5.89 34.55 -41.37
CA SER A 34 7.04 33.83 -41.92
C SER A 34 8.00 33.45 -40.79
N ASN A 35 8.08 32.15 -40.48
CA ASN A 35 9.10 31.56 -39.62
C ASN A 35 9.44 30.14 -40.11
N ASP A 36 10.50 29.55 -39.57
CA ASP A 36 10.98 28.22 -39.95
C ASP A 36 10.08 27.06 -39.45
N LYS A 37 8.96 27.36 -38.78
CA LYS A 37 8.04 26.34 -38.23
C LYS A 37 6.94 26.01 -39.22
N ASN A 38 6.52 24.74 -39.25
CA ASN A 38 5.38 24.29 -40.05
C ASN A 38 4.02 24.61 -39.40
N ILE A 39 2.91 24.41 -40.10
CA ILE A 39 1.56 24.74 -39.63
C ILE A 39 1.19 23.96 -38.36
N TRP A 40 1.59 22.70 -38.28
CA TRP A 40 1.34 21.87 -37.10
C TRP A 40 2.04 22.45 -35.86
N GLU A 41 3.32 22.79 -35.95
CA GLU A 41 4.08 23.43 -34.87
C GLU A 41 3.49 24.78 -34.47
N ARG A 42 3.01 25.58 -35.44
CA ARG A 42 2.33 26.85 -35.18
C ARG A 42 1.00 26.64 -34.45
N SER A 43 0.27 25.57 -34.77
CA SER A 43 -0.97 25.20 -34.08
C SER A 43 -0.73 24.80 -32.62
N LEU A 44 0.39 24.14 -32.32
CA LEU A 44 0.80 23.81 -30.95
C LEU A 44 1.06 25.07 -30.14
N ILE A 45 1.74 26.05 -30.74
CA ILE A 45 2.01 27.34 -30.09
C ILE A 45 0.68 28.04 -29.76
N LEU A 46 -0.29 28.05 -30.67
CA LEU A 46 -1.62 28.62 -30.40
C LEU A 46 -2.30 27.95 -29.20
N ARG A 47 -2.29 26.61 -29.16
CA ARG A 47 -2.85 25.82 -28.05
C ARG A 47 -2.16 26.12 -26.72
N ASP A 48 -0.83 26.22 -26.71
CA ASP A 48 -0.06 26.49 -25.51
C ASP A 48 -0.29 27.92 -24.98
N ARG A 49 -0.60 28.87 -25.87
CA ARG A 49 -0.96 30.24 -25.48
C ARG A 49 -2.40 30.33 -24.94
N SER A 50 -3.33 29.60 -25.54
CA SER A 50 -4.69 29.43 -25.02
C SER A 50 -5.35 28.19 -25.63
N GLN A 51 -5.95 27.35 -24.77
CA GLN A 51 -6.72 26.20 -25.22
C GLN A 51 -7.85 26.57 -26.21
N HIS A 52 -8.44 27.76 -26.09
CA HIS A 52 -9.55 28.23 -26.93
C HIS A 52 -9.09 28.86 -28.26
N LEU A 53 -7.78 28.97 -28.49
CA LEU A 53 -7.18 29.23 -29.80
C LEU A 53 -6.82 27.93 -30.55
N SER A 54 -7.00 26.77 -29.92
CA SER A 54 -6.82 25.47 -30.60
C SER A 54 -7.78 25.36 -31.78
N LEU A 55 -7.30 24.78 -32.87
CA LEU A 55 -8.09 24.57 -34.07
C LEU A 55 -9.19 23.54 -33.82
N THR A 56 -10.44 23.94 -34.07
CA THR A 56 -11.56 23.01 -34.17
C THR A 56 -11.72 22.52 -35.60
N SER A 57 -12.51 21.46 -35.82
CA SER A 57 -12.83 21.01 -37.19
C SER A 57 -13.41 22.13 -38.05
N GLU A 58 -14.32 22.95 -37.50
CA GLU A 58 -14.91 24.09 -38.21
C GLU A 58 -13.87 25.15 -38.59
N ASP A 59 -12.91 25.42 -37.69
CA ASP A 59 -11.84 26.38 -37.97
C ASP A 59 -10.93 25.82 -39.09
N ILE A 60 -10.60 24.53 -39.08
CA ILE A 60 -9.80 23.91 -40.17
C ILE A 60 -10.54 23.99 -41.50
N ILE A 61 -11.83 23.68 -41.55
CA ILE A 61 -12.63 23.79 -42.78
C ILE A 61 -12.63 25.23 -43.31
N ALA A 62 -12.78 26.22 -42.41
CA ALA A 62 -12.68 27.63 -42.78
C ALA A 62 -11.27 28.02 -43.25
N MET A 63 -10.21 27.43 -42.67
CA MET A 63 -8.82 27.67 -43.10
C MET A 63 -8.50 27.06 -44.46
N LEU A 64 -9.03 25.85 -44.73
CA LEU A 64 -8.90 25.20 -46.04
C LEU A 64 -9.46 26.08 -47.16
N ALA A 65 -10.57 26.79 -46.92
CA ALA A 65 -11.16 27.69 -47.91
C ALA A 65 -10.26 28.88 -48.32
N TYR A 66 -9.18 29.18 -47.58
CA TYR A 66 -8.20 30.20 -47.96
C TYR A 66 -7.02 29.66 -48.77
N LEU A 67 -6.94 28.34 -48.99
CA LEU A 67 -5.87 27.70 -49.74
C LEU A 67 -6.34 27.36 -51.16
N ASP A 68 -5.40 27.44 -52.10
CA ASP A 68 -5.60 26.91 -53.45
C ASP A 68 -5.56 25.38 -53.46
N GLN A 69 -6.22 24.76 -54.43
CA GLN A 69 -6.34 23.30 -54.53
C GLN A 69 -4.99 22.57 -54.63
N SER A 70 -3.95 23.25 -55.15
CA SER A 70 -2.60 22.71 -55.28
C SER A 70 -1.67 23.01 -54.10
N ASP A 71 -2.18 23.61 -53.01
CA ASP A 71 -1.36 24.00 -51.88
C ASP A 71 -1.07 22.83 -50.93
N ASN A 72 0.21 22.46 -50.82
CA ASN A 72 0.67 21.36 -49.96
C ASN A 72 0.41 21.60 -48.46
N ARG A 73 0.18 22.84 -48.03
CA ARG A 73 -0.16 23.22 -46.65
C ARG A 73 -1.49 22.63 -46.18
N CYS A 74 -2.36 22.19 -47.10
CA CYS A 74 -3.63 21.54 -46.74
C CYS A 74 -3.43 20.28 -45.88
N LYS A 75 -2.36 19.50 -46.12
CA LYS A 75 -2.07 18.28 -45.35
C LYS A 75 -1.74 18.58 -43.89
N GLU A 76 -0.91 19.59 -43.67
CA GLU A 76 -0.50 20.00 -42.31
C GLU A 76 -1.71 20.52 -41.52
N LEU A 77 -2.65 21.23 -42.17
CA LEU A 77 -3.90 21.65 -41.55
C LEU A 77 -4.79 20.49 -41.16
N ILE A 78 -4.98 19.52 -42.05
CA ILE A 78 -5.81 18.33 -41.79
C ILE A 78 -5.29 17.59 -40.55
N GLN A 79 -3.96 17.41 -40.45
CA GLN A 79 -3.30 16.74 -39.33
C GLN A 79 -3.35 17.50 -37.99
N CYS A 80 -3.86 18.74 -37.96
CA CYS A 80 -4.00 19.49 -36.72
C CYS A 80 -5.18 19.01 -35.84
N VAL A 81 -6.07 18.15 -36.35
CA VAL A 81 -7.16 17.52 -35.60
C VAL A 81 -6.98 16.00 -35.55
N ALA A 82 -7.43 15.38 -34.46
CA ALA A 82 -7.43 13.94 -34.32
C ALA A 82 -8.43 13.30 -35.30
N HIS A 83 -8.00 12.25 -35.99
CA HIS A 83 -8.84 11.48 -36.90
C HIS A 83 -9.14 10.08 -36.38
N ASN A 84 -10.41 9.69 -36.45
CA ASN A 84 -10.88 8.31 -36.37
C ASN A 84 -12.15 8.20 -37.24
N GLU A 85 -12.95 7.13 -37.07
CA GLU A 85 -14.18 6.93 -37.86
C GLU A 85 -15.15 8.13 -37.75
N GLU A 86 -15.22 8.78 -36.58
CA GLU A 86 -16.13 9.90 -36.30
C GLU A 86 -15.42 11.26 -36.23
N MET A 87 -14.32 11.36 -35.49
CA MET A 87 -13.55 12.58 -35.29
C MET A 87 -12.83 12.99 -36.59
N GLY A 88 -12.93 14.27 -36.93
CA GLY A 88 -12.33 14.86 -38.13
C GLY A 88 -12.95 14.37 -39.44
N LYS A 89 -14.12 13.71 -39.40
CA LYS A 89 -14.84 13.26 -40.59
C LYS A 89 -15.23 14.43 -41.50
N ASP A 90 -15.74 15.49 -40.90
CA ASP A 90 -16.11 16.76 -41.54
C ASP A 90 -14.90 17.42 -42.23
N VAL A 91 -13.75 17.46 -41.56
CA VAL A 91 -12.48 17.95 -42.13
C VAL A 91 -12.06 17.10 -43.32
N ARG A 92 -12.13 15.76 -43.20
CA ARG A 92 -11.81 14.86 -44.33
C ARG A 92 -12.76 15.06 -45.50
N GLU A 93 -14.05 15.25 -45.25
CA GLU A 93 -15.03 15.49 -46.32
C GLU A 93 -14.76 16.81 -47.05
N ALA A 94 -14.47 17.89 -46.32
CA ALA A 94 -14.11 19.18 -46.91
C ALA A 94 -12.79 19.12 -47.71
N ALA A 95 -11.83 18.31 -47.25
CA ALA A 95 -10.53 18.15 -47.90
C ALA A 95 -10.57 17.34 -49.21
N LYS A 96 -11.63 16.58 -49.50
CA LYS A 96 -11.72 15.75 -50.73
C LYS A 96 -11.50 16.57 -52.00
N ALA A 97 -11.98 17.81 -52.04
CA ALA A 97 -11.86 18.69 -53.20
C ALA A 97 -10.38 18.99 -53.57
N PHE A 98 -9.49 19.05 -52.57
CA PHE A 98 -8.06 19.33 -52.76
C PHE A 98 -7.29 18.15 -53.39
N PHE A 99 -7.83 16.94 -53.31
CA PHE A 99 -7.16 15.71 -53.77
C PHE A 99 -7.88 15.06 -54.97
N THR A 100 -8.74 15.81 -55.65
CA THR A 100 -9.48 15.33 -56.82
C THR A 100 -8.49 15.08 -57.97
N GLY A 101 -8.26 13.82 -58.31
CA GLY A 101 -7.31 13.42 -59.37
C GLY A 101 -5.97 12.88 -58.85
N ASP A 102 -5.76 12.84 -57.53
CA ASP A 102 -4.60 12.19 -56.89
C ASP A 102 -5.06 10.95 -56.08
N PRO A 103 -4.90 9.74 -56.63
CA PRO A 103 -5.29 8.50 -55.96
C PRO A 103 -4.54 8.24 -54.66
N GLU A 104 -3.26 8.63 -54.58
CA GLU A 104 -2.41 8.40 -53.40
C GLU A 104 -2.90 9.26 -52.23
N MET A 105 -3.21 10.54 -52.50
CA MET A 105 -3.71 11.46 -51.47
C MET A 105 -5.14 11.13 -51.04
N SER A 106 -5.98 10.68 -51.97
CA SER A 106 -7.33 10.19 -51.66
C SER A 106 -7.29 8.95 -50.75
N GLN A 107 -6.32 8.07 -50.97
CA GLN A 107 -6.10 6.90 -50.13
C GLN A 107 -5.54 7.29 -48.75
N TRP A 108 -4.57 8.21 -48.69
CA TRP A 108 -4.06 8.76 -47.43
C TRP A 108 -5.18 9.36 -46.57
N LEU A 109 -6.05 10.19 -47.16
CA LEU A 109 -7.18 10.81 -46.46
C LEU A 109 -8.16 9.76 -45.94
N SER A 110 -8.37 8.68 -46.69
CA SER A 110 -9.22 7.56 -46.27
C SER A 110 -8.58 6.77 -45.12
N ASN A 111 -7.26 6.57 -45.13
CA ASN A 111 -6.52 5.87 -44.09
C ASN A 111 -6.53 6.62 -42.74
N LEU A 112 -6.64 7.95 -42.76
CA LEU A 112 -6.79 8.75 -41.53
C LEU A 112 -8.05 8.38 -40.73
N ALA A 113 -9.11 7.87 -41.36
CA ALA A 113 -10.31 7.43 -40.66
C ALA A 113 -10.08 6.15 -39.84
N LYS A 114 -9.09 5.34 -40.21
CA LYS A 114 -8.75 4.07 -39.57
C LYS A 114 -7.23 3.97 -39.43
N PRO A 115 -6.62 4.76 -38.53
CA PRO A 115 -5.18 4.65 -38.31
C PRO A 115 -4.85 3.22 -37.88
N GLU A 116 -3.90 2.58 -38.57
CA GLU A 116 -3.42 1.26 -38.19
C GLU A 116 -3.02 1.27 -36.72
N LYS A 117 -3.43 0.26 -35.95
CA LYS A 117 -3.02 0.16 -34.54
C LYS A 117 -1.50 0.18 -34.48
N ALA A 118 -0.93 1.20 -33.82
CA ALA A 118 0.50 1.33 -33.66
C ALA A 118 1.12 0.05 -33.07
N GLU A 119 2.28 -0.37 -33.58
CA GLU A 119 2.93 -1.63 -33.21
C GLU A 119 3.10 -1.81 -31.69
N TRP A 120 3.41 -0.73 -30.96
CA TRP A 120 3.56 -0.77 -29.50
C TRP A 120 2.26 -1.18 -28.80
N LYS A 121 1.10 -0.80 -29.34
CA LYS A 121 -0.22 -1.14 -28.77
C LYS A 121 -0.54 -2.61 -29.01
N ILE A 122 -0.20 -3.13 -30.19
CA ILE A 122 -0.33 -4.57 -30.51
C ILE A 122 0.61 -5.39 -29.61
N LYS A 123 1.88 -4.99 -29.50
CA LYS A 123 2.86 -5.65 -28.61
C LYS A 123 2.41 -5.64 -27.15
N ASN A 124 1.87 -4.52 -26.67
CA ASN A 124 1.35 -4.43 -25.31
C ASN A 124 0.11 -5.34 -25.11
N GLU A 125 -0.83 -5.37 -26.06
CA GLU A 125 -1.99 -6.27 -26.00
C GLU A 125 -1.58 -7.76 -25.94
N ILE A 126 -0.58 -8.17 -26.74
CA ILE A 126 -0.03 -9.54 -26.73
C ILE A 126 0.64 -9.85 -25.38
N GLU A 127 1.48 -8.94 -24.90
CA GLU A 127 2.20 -9.12 -23.64
C GLU A 127 1.25 -9.20 -22.43
N GLN A 128 0.17 -8.40 -22.43
CA GLN A 128 -0.86 -8.47 -21.40
C GLN A 128 -1.58 -9.83 -21.42
N LYS A 129 -1.92 -10.36 -22.60
CA LYS A 129 -2.51 -11.70 -22.73
C LYS A 129 -1.56 -12.78 -22.22
N ARG A 130 -0.28 -12.74 -22.62
CA ARG A 130 0.76 -13.68 -22.14
C ARG A 130 0.87 -13.66 -20.62
N ARG A 131 0.93 -12.48 -20.01
CA ARG A 131 1.00 -12.33 -18.54
C ARG A 131 -0.24 -12.89 -17.83
N LEU A 132 -1.42 -12.72 -18.42
CA LEU A 132 -2.66 -13.26 -17.86
C LEU A 132 -2.65 -14.79 -17.90
N GLU A 133 -2.32 -15.38 -19.05
CA GLU A 133 -2.20 -16.83 -19.22
C GLU A 133 -1.15 -17.43 -18.28
N GLU A 134 0.00 -16.78 -18.11
CA GLU A 134 1.04 -17.21 -17.17
C GLU A 134 0.56 -17.16 -15.72
N ARG A 135 -0.19 -16.13 -15.35
CA ARG A 135 -0.78 -15.99 -14.01
C ARG A 135 -1.81 -17.08 -13.74
N GLU A 136 -2.69 -17.35 -14.71
CA GLU A 136 -3.70 -18.42 -14.60
C GLU A 136 -3.05 -19.80 -14.51
N ASN A 137 -2.04 -20.07 -15.34
CA ASN A 137 -1.28 -21.32 -15.30
C ASN A 137 -0.52 -21.51 -13.97
N LYS A 138 0.13 -20.45 -13.47
CA LYS A 138 0.79 -20.48 -12.15
C LYS A 138 -0.22 -20.77 -11.05
N LEU A 139 -1.36 -20.08 -11.06
CA LEU A 139 -2.41 -20.27 -10.06
C LEU A 139 -2.98 -21.70 -10.10
N ALA A 140 -3.22 -22.25 -11.29
CA ALA A 140 -3.68 -23.63 -11.46
C ALA A 140 -2.67 -24.63 -10.88
N ARG A 141 -1.37 -24.48 -11.19
CA ARG A 141 -0.30 -25.33 -10.64
C ARG A 141 -0.23 -25.22 -9.12
N THR A 142 -0.30 -24.01 -8.58
CA THR A 142 -0.33 -23.78 -7.13
C THR A 142 -1.51 -24.50 -6.49
N ARG A 143 -2.72 -24.36 -7.03
CA ARG A 143 -3.91 -25.05 -6.50
C ARG A 143 -3.78 -26.57 -6.55
N THR A 144 -3.17 -27.14 -7.60
CA THR A 144 -2.90 -28.58 -7.67
C THR A 144 -1.95 -29.02 -6.56
N ALA A 145 -0.82 -28.32 -6.37
CA ALA A 145 0.14 -28.64 -5.32
C ALA A 145 -0.51 -28.58 -3.92
N TYR A 146 -1.28 -27.52 -3.61
CA TYR A 146 -2.00 -27.44 -2.35
C TYR A 146 -3.05 -28.54 -2.17
N ARG A 147 -3.70 -28.98 -3.25
CA ARG A 147 -4.68 -30.07 -3.19
C ARG A 147 -4.04 -31.40 -2.81
N GLU A 148 -2.83 -31.67 -3.29
CA GLU A 148 -2.07 -32.88 -2.96
C GLU A 148 -1.68 -32.94 -1.47
N HIS A 149 -1.62 -31.80 -0.79
CA HIS A 149 -1.19 -31.67 0.61
C HIS A 149 -2.32 -31.22 1.57
N LEU A 150 -3.59 -31.49 1.22
CA LEU A 150 -4.73 -31.10 2.06
C LEU A 150 -4.67 -31.71 3.47
N GLU A 151 -4.24 -32.97 3.60
CA GLU A 151 -4.13 -33.62 4.91
C GLU A 151 -2.98 -33.02 5.74
N ASP A 152 -1.84 -32.72 5.12
CA ASP A 152 -0.71 -32.06 5.80
C ASP A 152 -1.13 -30.70 6.35
N MET A 153 -1.91 -29.93 5.55
CA MET A 153 -2.51 -28.67 6.00
C MET A 153 -3.42 -28.89 7.22
N ARG A 154 -4.36 -29.83 7.15
CA ARG A 154 -5.29 -30.13 8.26
C ARG A 154 -4.54 -30.55 9.53
N ASN A 155 -3.42 -31.25 9.37
CA ASN A 155 -2.57 -31.70 10.47
C ASN A 155 -1.65 -30.63 11.04
N GLY A 156 -1.62 -29.43 10.46
CA GLY A 156 -0.86 -28.31 10.99
C GLY A 156 0.53 -28.11 10.38
N ASP A 157 0.83 -28.69 9.21
CA ASP A 157 2.15 -28.50 8.58
C ASP A 157 2.38 -27.03 8.20
N SER A 158 3.36 -26.41 8.87
CA SER A 158 3.70 -25.00 8.70
C SER A 158 4.15 -24.66 7.27
N ASN A 159 4.73 -25.60 6.53
CA ASN A 159 5.17 -25.38 5.15
C ASN A 159 3.97 -25.04 4.24
N TRP A 160 2.85 -25.73 4.46
CA TRP A 160 1.63 -25.54 3.69
C TRP A 160 0.70 -24.49 4.30
N LEU A 161 0.89 -24.10 5.55
CA LEU A 161 0.03 -23.11 6.22
C LEU A 161 0.57 -21.68 6.22
N THR A 162 1.88 -21.48 6.10
CA THR A 162 2.49 -20.14 6.19
C THR A 162 1.95 -19.16 5.14
N ASN A 163 1.90 -19.56 3.87
CA ASN A 163 1.39 -18.67 2.81
C ASN A 163 -0.12 -18.43 2.91
N PRO A 164 -0.98 -19.44 3.18
CA PRO A 164 -2.38 -19.20 3.49
C PRO A 164 -2.58 -18.24 4.68
N ALA A 165 -1.76 -18.35 5.73
CA ALA A 165 -1.83 -17.43 6.86
C ALA A 165 -1.43 -15.99 6.48
N LYS A 166 -0.37 -15.83 5.69
CA LYS A 166 0.00 -14.52 5.11
C LYS A 166 -1.10 -13.95 4.21
N ALA A 167 -1.74 -14.79 3.39
CA ALA A 167 -2.87 -14.41 2.55
C ALA A 167 -4.04 -13.91 3.39
N TYR A 168 -4.40 -14.63 4.46
CA TYR A 168 -5.41 -14.21 5.42
C TYR A 168 -5.08 -12.85 6.03
N LEU A 169 -3.81 -12.63 6.42
CA LEU A 169 -3.34 -11.43 7.11
C LEU A 169 -2.96 -10.26 6.18
N LYS A 170 -3.28 -10.35 4.87
CA LYS A 170 -2.95 -9.31 3.88
C LYS A 170 -1.43 -9.05 3.75
N CYS A 171 -0.62 -10.06 4.05
CA CYS A 171 0.84 -10.06 3.90
C CYS A 171 1.29 -10.87 2.66
N PHE A 172 0.41 -10.97 1.65
CA PHE A 172 0.64 -11.77 0.44
C PHE A 172 0.30 -10.97 -0.81
N TYR A 173 1.28 -10.75 -1.68
CA TYR A 173 1.18 -9.83 -2.81
C TYR A 173 0.28 -10.32 -3.96
N ASP A 174 0.03 -11.64 -4.05
CA ASP A 174 -0.67 -12.22 -5.20
C ASP A 174 -2.21 -12.08 -5.14
N ILE A 175 -2.77 -11.49 -4.07
CA ILE A 175 -4.21 -11.43 -3.78
C ILE A 175 -4.69 -9.97 -3.67
N SER A 176 -5.95 -9.72 -4.05
CA SER A 176 -6.58 -8.41 -3.85
C SER A 176 -6.67 -8.05 -2.37
N ASN A 177 -6.29 -6.81 -2.07
CA ASN A 177 -6.24 -6.22 -0.75
C ASN A 177 -7.63 -5.80 -0.20
N GLU A 178 -8.69 -5.95 -1.00
CA GLU A 178 -10.04 -5.46 -0.72
C GLU A 178 -10.95 -6.51 -0.09
N ALA A 179 -10.61 -7.80 -0.23
CA ALA A 179 -11.43 -8.88 0.33
C ALA A 179 -11.33 -8.96 1.86
N PRO A 180 -12.40 -9.39 2.55
CA PRO A 180 -12.36 -9.64 3.99
C PRO A 180 -11.41 -10.81 4.33
N PRO A 181 -10.81 -10.86 5.54
CA PRO A 181 -9.77 -11.85 5.89
C PRO A 181 -10.13 -13.30 5.56
N ASP A 182 -11.37 -13.72 5.85
CA ASP A 182 -11.86 -15.09 5.68
C ASP A 182 -12.10 -15.49 4.22
N GLU A 183 -12.26 -14.54 3.31
CA GLU A 183 -12.42 -14.83 1.88
C GLU A 183 -11.09 -14.83 1.11
N ARG A 184 -10.04 -14.20 1.63
CA ARG A 184 -8.75 -14.02 0.94
C ARG A 184 -8.13 -15.35 0.50
N ILE A 185 -8.11 -16.34 1.39
CA ILE A 185 -7.56 -17.67 1.05
C ILE A 185 -8.41 -18.34 -0.02
N ALA A 186 -9.74 -18.23 0.07
CA ALA A 186 -10.64 -18.84 -0.89
C ALA A 186 -10.54 -18.21 -2.29
N LEU A 187 -10.34 -16.89 -2.38
CA LEU A 187 -10.09 -16.20 -3.66
C LEU A 187 -8.80 -16.69 -4.32
N TRP A 188 -7.77 -16.95 -3.53
CA TRP A 188 -6.50 -17.46 -4.02
C TRP A 188 -6.57 -18.96 -4.34
N LEU A 189 -6.81 -19.80 -3.35
CA LEU A 189 -6.63 -21.24 -3.43
C LEU A 189 -7.91 -22.02 -3.71
N ASN A 190 -9.09 -21.41 -3.67
CA ASN A 190 -10.43 -22.02 -3.59
C ASN A 190 -10.90 -22.35 -2.17
N LYS A 191 -12.21 -22.64 -2.03
CA LYS A 191 -12.88 -22.89 -0.75
C LYS A 191 -12.43 -24.17 -0.04
N GLU A 192 -12.13 -25.23 -0.78
CA GLU A 192 -11.71 -26.52 -0.23
C GLU A 192 -10.38 -26.38 0.50
N ILE A 193 -9.39 -25.78 -0.17
CA ILE A 193 -8.06 -25.55 0.39
C ILE A 193 -8.12 -24.52 1.52
N ALA A 194 -8.94 -23.48 1.39
CA ALA A 194 -9.16 -22.51 2.48
C ALA A 194 -9.69 -23.19 3.76
N ASN A 195 -10.66 -24.09 3.64
CA ASN A 195 -11.19 -24.83 4.79
C ASN A 195 -10.12 -25.70 5.46
N ALA A 196 -9.29 -26.40 4.67
CA ALA A 196 -8.16 -27.16 5.21
C ALA A 196 -7.14 -26.25 5.93
N ALA A 197 -6.86 -25.06 5.38
CA ALA A 197 -5.99 -24.08 6.02
C ALA A 197 -6.54 -23.63 7.38
N HIS A 198 -7.83 -23.28 7.46
CA HIS A 198 -8.45 -22.87 8.72
C HIS A 198 -8.44 -23.96 9.79
N GLN A 199 -8.64 -25.22 9.40
CA GLN A 199 -8.50 -26.37 10.32
C GLN A 199 -7.05 -26.53 10.78
N GLY A 200 -6.09 -26.38 9.87
CA GLY A 200 -4.67 -26.42 10.17
C GLY A 200 -4.22 -25.33 11.13
N PHE A 201 -4.70 -24.10 10.96
CA PHE A 201 -4.40 -22.98 11.85
C PHE A 201 -4.83 -23.29 13.29
N GLU A 202 -6.06 -23.76 13.45
CA GLU A 202 -6.61 -24.18 14.73
C GLU A 202 -5.81 -25.35 15.34
N LYS A 203 -5.42 -26.32 14.51
CA LYS A 203 -4.60 -27.46 14.93
C LYS A 203 -3.24 -27.00 15.46
N VAL A 204 -2.55 -26.08 14.76
CA VAL A 204 -1.27 -25.52 15.21
C VAL A 204 -1.44 -24.79 16.53
N LEU A 205 -2.46 -23.94 16.64
CA LEU A 205 -2.74 -23.17 17.86
C LEU A 205 -2.97 -24.09 19.07
N LEU A 206 -3.67 -25.21 18.88
CA LEU A 206 -3.99 -26.19 19.93
C LEU A 206 -2.90 -27.22 20.20
N THR A 207 -1.83 -27.29 19.39
CA THR A 207 -0.77 -28.28 19.56
C THR A 207 0.07 -28.00 20.81
N ILE A 208 0.37 -29.07 21.56
CA ILE A 208 1.17 -29.07 22.79
C ILE A 208 2.26 -30.15 22.66
N PRO A 209 3.54 -29.85 22.95
CA PRO A 209 4.07 -28.53 23.32
C PRO A 209 3.98 -27.56 22.14
N THR A 210 3.86 -26.26 22.44
CA THR A 210 3.86 -25.21 21.43
C THR A 210 5.25 -25.08 20.82
N ALA A 211 5.34 -25.04 19.50
CA ALA A 211 6.58 -24.88 18.75
C ALA A 211 6.45 -23.69 17.78
N PRO A 212 7.25 -22.63 17.92
CA PRO A 212 8.24 -22.39 18.99
C PRO A 212 7.60 -22.16 20.37
N SER A 213 8.36 -22.40 21.44
CA SER A 213 7.97 -21.97 22.79
C SER A 213 8.17 -20.47 22.99
N SER A 214 7.61 -19.91 24.05
CA SER A 214 7.81 -18.51 24.41
C SER A 214 9.28 -18.18 24.71
N ASP A 215 10.04 -19.13 25.26
CA ASP A 215 11.49 -18.98 25.46
C ASP A 215 12.25 -18.97 24.13
N ASP A 216 11.89 -19.86 23.19
CA ASP A 216 12.50 -19.90 21.85
C ASP A 216 12.27 -18.59 21.08
N ILE A 217 11.07 -18.02 21.20
CA ILE A 217 10.74 -16.73 20.57
C ILE A 217 11.61 -15.63 21.15
N VAL A 218 11.71 -15.53 22.48
CA VAL A 218 12.52 -14.51 23.15
C VAL A 218 13.98 -14.64 22.75
N LEU A 219 14.55 -15.84 22.75
CA LEU A 219 15.92 -16.08 22.29
C LEU A 219 16.11 -15.64 20.83
N SER A 220 15.15 -15.95 19.96
CA SER A 220 15.19 -15.56 18.55
C SER A 220 15.14 -14.04 18.37
N LEU A 221 14.36 -13.33 19.19
CA LEU A 221 14.29 -11.87 19.18
C LEU A 221 15.63 -11.22 19.54
N LEU A 222 16.38 -11.79 20.48
CA LEU A 222 17.74 -11.32 20.81
C LEU A 222 18.70 -11.45 19.61
N GLU A 223 18.48 -12.46 18.78
CA GLU A 223 19.21 -12.67 17.52
C GLU A 223 18.60 -11.93 16.31
N GLN A 224 17.57 -11.11 16.53
CA GLN A 224 16.79 -10.42 15.48
C GLN A 224 16.20 -11.37 14.43
N LYS A 225 15.91 -12.61 14.83
CA LYS A 225 15.25 -13.63 14.01
C LYS A 225 13.77 -13.71 14.34
N TYR A 226 12.99 -14.18 13.37
CA TYR A 226 11.56 -14.35 13.51
C TYR A 226 11.07 -15.68 12.97
N TRP A 227 9.94 -16.12 13.52
CA TRP A 227 9.31 -17.39 13.15
C TRP A 227 8.15 -17.14 12.21
N LEU A 228 8.20 -17.76 11.03
CA LEU A 228 7.11 -17.70 10.06
C LEU A 228 5.81 -18.35 10.57
N SER A 229 5.92 -19.28 11.52
CA SER A 229 4.75 -19.85 12.21
C SER A 229 3.93 -18.79 12.95
N GLY A 230 4.51 -17.63 13.31
CA GLY A 230 3.76 -16.54 13.94
C GLY A 230 2.58 -16.05 13.11
N TYR A 231 2.67 -16.06 11.78
CA TYR A 231 1.53 -15.75 10.91
C TYR A 231 0.38 -16.75 11.11
N ILE A 232 0.69 -18.03 11.33
CA ILE A 232 -0.29 -19.10 11.54
C ILE A 232 -1.02 -18.88 12.88
N PHE A 233 -0.30 -18.58 13.96
CA PHE A 233 -0.89 -18.26 15.26
C PHE A 233 -1.86 -17.07 15.17
N ILE A 234 -1.43 -15.98 14.54
CA ILE A 234 -2.25 -14.77 14.43
C ILE A 234 -3.50 -15.05 13.58
N ALA A 235 -3.38 -15.78 12.48
CA ALA A 235 -4.52 -16.16 11.65
C ALA A 235 -5.52 -17.08 12.41
N ALA A 236 -5.02 -18.00 13.24
CA ALA A 236 -5.85 -18.86 14.08
C ALA A 236 -6.66 -18.05 15.10
N LEU A 237 -6.00 -17.13 15.82
CA LEU A 237 -6.66 -16.29 16.82
C LEU A 237 -7.69 -15.36 16.19
N ALA A 238 -7.36 -14.78 15.04
CA ALA A 238 -8.27 -13.94 14.27
C ALA A 238 -9.53 -14.72 13.83
N GLU A 239 -9.36 -15.96 13.38
CA GLU A 239 -10.49 -16.83 13.03
C GLU A 239 -11.37 -17.17 14.25
N ARG A 240 -10.75 -17.44 15.40
CA ARG A 240 -11.49 -17.65 16.66
C ARG A 240 -12.25 -16.41 17.10
N LEU A 241 -11.65 -15.23 16.99
CA LEU A 241 -12.30 -13.95 17.29
C LEU A 241 -13.49 -13.73 16.37
N ARG A 242 -13.31 -13.91 15.05
CA ARG A 242 -14.38 -13.79 14.06
C ARG A 242 -15.55 -14.75 14.31
N LYS A 243 -15.25 -15.99 14.75
CA LYS A 243 -16.24 -17.03 15.07
C LYS A 243 -16.79 -16.96 16.50
N ASN A 244 -16.36 -15.99 17.32
CA ASN A 244 -16.74 -15.87 18.72
C ASN A 244 -16.52 -17.14 19.57
N ILE A 245 -15.45 -17.90 19.28
CA ILE A 245 -15.09 -19.13 20.03
C ILE A 245 -14.45 -18.76 21.37
N GLY A 246 -13.69 -17.67 21.41
CA GLY A 246 -12.91 -17.24 22.58
C GLY A 246 -11.55 -17.95 22.70
N PHE A 247 -10.88 -17.74 23.83
CA PHE A 247 -9.51 -18.19 24.10
C PHE A 247 -9.34 -18.95 25.43
N GLY A 248 -10.45 -19.28 26.10
CA GLY A 248 -10.44 -19.87 27.45
C GLY A 248 -9.86 -21.29 27.51
N ASP A 249 -9.92 -22.03 26.40
CA ASP A 249 -9.37 -23.38 26.24
C ASP A 249 -7.87 -23.39 25.90
N LEU A 250 -7.29 -22.25 25.53
CA LEU A 250 -5.85 -22.15 25.26
C LEU A 250 -5.06 -22.23 26.56
N SER A 251 -3.90 -22.88 26.52
CA SER A 251 -2.95 -22.90 27.64
C SER A 251 -2.28 -21.54 27.83
N ASP A 252 -1.71 -21.32 29.02
CA ASP A 252 -0.97 -20.10 29.34
C ASP A 252 0.23 -19.88 28.41
N GLU A 253 0.87 -20.96 27.99
CA GLU A 253 1.97 -20.95 27.03
C GLU A 253 1.49 -20.53 25.63
N GLN A 254 0.37 -21.08 25.16
CA GLN A 254 -0.21 -20.72 23.86
C GLN A 254 -0.61 -19.24 23.81
N LEU A 255 -1.20 -18.71 24.87
CA LEU A 255 -1.52 -17.28 24.98
C LEU A 255 -0.26 -16.41 24.98
N THR A 256 0.77 -16.83 25.71
CA THR A 256 2.05 -16.11 25.79
C THR A 256 2.74 -16.07 24.44
N VAL A 257 2.89 -17.22 23.76
CA VAL A 257 3.45 -17.33 22.40
C VAL A 257 2.65 -16.48 21.41
N SER A 258 1.33 -16.52 21.49
CA SER A 258 0.43 -15.74 20.66
C SER A 258 0.63 -14.23 20.80
N LEU A 259 0.72 -13.75 22.04
CA LEU A 259 1.00 -12.34 22.32
C LEU A 259 2.36 -11.93 21.75
N PHE A 260 3.40 -12.77 21.93
CA PHE A 260 4.74 -12.45 21.46
C PHE A 260 4.79 -12.32 19.93
N HIS A 261 4.06 -13.18 19.20
CA HIS A 261 3.93 -13.05 17.76
C HIS A 261 3.17 -11.80 17.33
N LEU A 262 2.09 -11.43 18.03
CA LEU A 262 1.33 -10.21 17.76
C LEU A 262 2.21 -8.96 17.92
N GLU A 263 2.92 -8.87 19.04
CA GLU A 263 3.83 -7.76 19.37
C GLU A 263 4.91 -7.56 18.31
N TYR A 264 5.63 -8.63 17.96
CA TYR A 264 6.75 -8.51 17.03
C TYR A 264 6.29 -8.33 15.57
N LEU A 265 5.27 -9.06 15.10
CA LEU A 265 4.86 -9.00 13.69
C LEU A 265 4.02 -7.77 13.37
N SER A 266 3.27 -7.21 14.34
CA SER A 266 2.50 -5.96 14.18
C SER A 266 1.59 -5.92 12.93
N VAL A 267 1.01 -7.07 12.54
CA VAL A 267 0.23 -7.23 11.31
C VAL A 267 -1.24 -6.89 11.45
N GLU A 268 -1.73 -6.61 12.66
CA GLU A 268 -3.15 -6.44 12.97
C GLU A 268 -3.81 -5.33 12.13
N HIS A 269 -3.18 -4.14 12.10
CA HIS A 269 -3.68 -2.98 11.38
C HIS A 269 -3.74 -3.24 9.86
N GLN A 270 -2.68 -3.83 9.31
CA GLN A 270 -2.62 -4.19 7.89
C GLN A 270 -3.67 -5.25 7.53
N ALA A 271 -3.83 -6.27 8.37
CA ALA A 271 -4.78 -7.35 8.14
C ALA A 271 -6.24 -6.89 8.25
N GLY A 272 -6.51 -5.79 8.94
CA GLY A 272 -7.85 -5.28 9.23
C GLY A 272 -8.56 -6.02 10.36
N ILE A 273 -7.81 -6.56 11.33
CA ILE A 273 -8.33 -7.41 12.42
C ILE A 273 -8.27 -6.64 13.73
N GLN A 274 -9.00 -5.52 13.82
CA GLN A 274 -8.90 -4.61 14.95
C GLN A 274 -9.29 -5.25 16.29
N GLY A 275 -8.47 -5.02 17.31
CA GLY A 275 -8.68 -5.42 18.69
C GLY A 275 -8.15 -6.81 19.05
N LEU A 276 -7.53 -7.55 18.13
CA LEU A 276 -7.08 -8.93 18.40
C LEU A 276 -6.10 -8.99 19.58
N GLU A 277 -5.08 -8.14 19.57
CA GLU A 277 -4.11 -8.04 20.66
C GLU A 277 -4.80 -7.73 21.99
N LYS A 278 -5.76 -6.80 22.00
CA LYS A 278 -6.52 -6.43 23.18
C LYS A 278 -7.29 -7.62 23.76
N PHE A 279 -7.91 -8.46 22.93
CA PHE A 279 -8.63 -9.64 23.42
C PHE A 279 -7.69 -10.69 24.04
N VAL A 280 -6.52 -10.93 23.44
CA VAL A 280 -5.50 -11.83 24.00
C VAL A 280 -4.99 -11.29 25.34
N ARG A 281 -4.70 -9.99 25.41
CA ARG A 281 -4.27 -9.30 26.65
C ARG A 281 -5.28 -9.46 27.78
N VAL A 282 -6.56 -9.19 27.50
CA VAL A 282 -7.63 -9.34 28.49
C VAL A 282 -7.69 -10.76 29.03
N GLU A 283 -7.51 -11.78 28.18
CA GLU A 283 -7.50 -13.17 28.63
C GLU A 283 -6.29 -13.49 29.53
N ILE A 284 -5.09 -13.01 29.17
CA ILE A 284 -3.88 -13.15 30.00
C ILE A 284 -4.03 -12.41 31.35
N GLN A 285 -4.62 -11.21 31.34
CA GLN A 285 -4.89 -10.43 32.54
C GLN A 285 -5.89 -11.12 33.47
N LYS A 286 -6.98 -11.70 32.93
CA LYS A 286 -7.95 -12.50 33.71
C LYS A 286 -7.30 -13.66 34.45
N ARG A 287 -6.24 -14.24 33.88
CA ARG A 287 -5.46 -15.34 34.49
C ARG A 287 -4.39 -14.87 35.48
N GLY A 288 -4.20 -13.54 35.64
CA GLY A 288 -3.18 -12.98 36.52
C GLY A 288 -1.75 -13.19 36.01
N LEU A 289 -1.57 -13.46 34.72
CA LEU A 289 -0.28 -13.80 34.12
C LEU A 289 0.43 -12.61 33.48
N TRP A 290 -0.27 -11.50 33.31
CA TRP A 290 0.19 -10.34 32.54
C TRP A 290 1.61 -9.88 32.89
N LEU A 291 1.88 -9.62 34.18
CA LEU A 291 3.21 -9.16 34.61
C LEU A 291 4.31 -10.18 34.31
N LYS A 292 4.05 -11.48 34.50
CA LYS A 292 5.02 -12.54 34.21
C LYS A 292 5.30 -12.65 32.71
N THR A 293 4.25 -12.59 31.89
CA THR A 293 4.35 -12.62 30.42
C THR A 293 5.17 -11.45 29.90
N ILE A 294 4.88 -10.25 30.39
CA ILE A 294 5.63 -9.03 30.07
C ILE A 294 7.09 -9.13 30.49
N GLN A 295 7.34 -9.58 31.72
CA GLN A 295 8.69 -9.70 32.23
C GLN A 295 9.51 -10.65 31.36
N LYS A 296 8.90 -11.80 31.01
CA LYS A 296 9.50 -12.80 30.11
C LYS A 296 9.85 -12.22 28.75
N TYR A 297 9.01 -11.34 28.21
CA TYR A 297 9.25 -10.72 26.90
C TYR A 297 10.32 -9.62 26.95
N LEU A 298 10.15 -8.63 27.83
CA LEU A 298 10.93 -7.39 27.82
C LEU A 298 12.28 -7.51 28.52
N GLU A 299 12.35 -8.19 29.66
CA GLU A 299 13.55 -8.17 30.51
C GLU A 299 14.82 -8.68 29.78
N PRO A 300 14.76 -9.77 28.98
CA PRO A 300 15.92 -10.22 28.22
C PRO A 300 16.38 -9.20 27.17
N GLN A 301 15.45 -8.52 26.50
CA GLN A 301 15.74 -7.50 25.49
C GLN A 301 16.39 -6.27 26.12
N LEU A 302 15.93 -5.87 27.31
CA LEU A 302 16.52 -4.78 28.09
C LEU A 302 17.95 -5.13 28.54
N LYS A 303 18.17 -6.35 29.05
CA LYS A 303 19.50 -6.83 29.46
C LYS A 303 20.48 -6.93 28.28
N ALA A 304 19.98 -7.24 27.09
CA ALA A 304 20.77 -7.24 25.85
C ALA A 304 21.00 -5.84 25.27
N ASN A 305 20.49 -4.78 25.91
CA ASN A 305 20.60 -3.39 25.48
C ASN A 305 20.11 -3.15 24.03
N LEU A 306 18.99 -3.77 23.65
CA LEU A 306 18.40 -3.53 22.34
C LEU A 306 17.79 -2.12 22.27
N GLU A 307 18.08 -1.39 21.19
CA GLU A 307 17.58 -0.03 20.99
C GLU A 307 16.09 0.02 20.60
N HIS A 308 15.63 -1.00 19.89
CA HIS A 308 14.28 -1.06 19.32
C HIS A 308 13.43 -2.10 20.03
N ILE A 309 12.69 -1.66 21.04
CA ILE A 309 11.71 -2.48 21.75
C ILE A 309 10.33 -1.88 21.51
N ASN A 310 9.57 -2.47 20.58
CA ASN A 310 8.26 -1.94 20.14
C ASN A 310 7.18 -2.05 21.23
N SER A 311 7.31 -3.00 22.14
CA SER A 311 6.26 -3.37 23.08
C SER A 311 6.06 -2.42 24.26
N PHE A 312 6.84 -1.33 24.38
CA PHE A 312 6.61 -0.33 25.44
C PHE A 312 5.42 0.58 25.16
N ASP A 313 5.09 0.82 23.89
CA ASP A 313 3.99 1.72 23.52
C ASP A 313 2.64 1.16 23.99
N SER A 314 2.51 -0.17 23.98
CA SER A 314 1.32 -0.87 24.41
C SER A 314 1.14 -0.96 25.95
N PHE A 315 2.11 -0.47 26.75
CA PHE A 315 1.93 -0.27 28.20
C PHE A 315 1.24 1.03 28.54
N ILE A 316 1.48 2.07 27.73
CA ILE A 316 1.08 3.44 28.06
C ILE A 316 -0.45 3.60 28.00
N ASP A 317 -1.11 2.75 27.21
CA ASP A 317 -2.56 2.82 26.96
C ASP A 317 -3.43 2.22 28.08
N ASP A 318 -2.86 1.55 29.09
CA ASP A 318 -3.61 0.97 30.22
C ASP A 318 -3.05 1.41 31.60
N PRO A 319 -3.64 2.45 32.22
CA PRO A 319 -3.21 2.95 33.52
C PRO A 319 -3.25 1.93 34.66
N GLU A 320 -4.14 0.94 34.64
CA GLU A 320 -4.21 -0.09 35.70
C GLU A 320 -3.04 -1.06 35.58
N THR A 321 -2.71 -1.44 34.35
CA THR A 321 -1.51 -2.21 34.04
C THR A 321 -0.24 -1.50 34.49
N ILE A 322 -0.07 -0.21 34.17
CA ILE A 322 1.10 0.57 34.59
C ILE A 322 1.25 0.58 36.11
N ASN A 323 0.14 0.76 36.84
CA ASN A 323 0.17 0.79 38.31
C ASN A 323 0.64 -0.54 38.91
N SER A 324 0.23 -1.65 38.30
CA SER A 324 0.60 -3.00 38.70
C SER A 324 2.05 -3.33 38.33
N ALA A 325 2.55 -2.78 37.22
CA ALA A 325 3.91 -2.97 36.74
C ALA A 325 4.95 -2.00 37.35
N ALA A 326 4.53 -0.96 38.07
CA ALA A 326 5.42 0.11 38.52
C ALA A 326 6.62 -0.36 39.37
N GLU A 327 6.44 -1.42 40.18
CA GLU A 327 7.55 -1.98 40.97
C GLU A 327 8.57 -2.69 40.09
N LEU A 328 8.12 -3.47 39.10
CA LEU A 328 8.97 -4.11 38.10
C LEU A 328 9.73 -3.08 37.25
N LEU A 329 9.05 -2.00 36.83
CA LEU A 329 9.67 -0.92 36.07
C LEU A 329 10.78 -0.21 36.88
N LEU A 330 10.55 0.04 38.18
CA LEU A 330 11.57 0.59 39.07
C LEU A 330 12.73 -0.38 39.29
N GLU A 331 12.44 -1.69 39.38
CA GLU A 331 13.44 -2.72 39.50
C GLU A 331 14.35 -2.75 38.27
N TRP A 332 13.79 -2.69 37.06
CA TRP A 332 14.58 -2.62 35.82
C TRP A 332 15.46 -1.38 35.76
N LEU A 333 14.93 -0.20 36.11
CA LEU A 333 15.74 1.02 36.20
C LEU A 333 16.90 0.89 37.20
N ASN A 334 16.73 0.13 38.29
CA ASN A 334 17.75 0.00 39.32
C ASN A 334 18.79 -1.08 39.01
N ASN A 335 18.34 -2.22 38.49
CA ASN A 335 19.11 -3.47 38.47
C ASN A 335 19.68 -3.81 37.09
N ILE A 336 19.19 -3.21 36.01
CA ILE A 336 19.73 -3.44 34.66
C ILE A 336 20.81 -2.37 34.38
N PRO A 337 22.10 -2.74 34.38
CA PRO A 337 23.17 -1.80 34.02
C PRO A 337 23.09 -1.49 32.52
N ASN A 338 23.38 -0.25 32.13
CA ASN A 338 23.47 0.20 30.74
C ASN A 338 22.18 -0.01 29.91
N LEU A 339 21.04 0.45 30.42
CA LEU A 339 19.83 0.60 29.61
C LEU A 339 20.08 1.55 28.44
N SER A 340 19.50 1.24 27.28
CA SER A 340 19.48 2.19 26.16
C SER A 340 18.71 3.43 26.57
N ILE A 341 19.16 4.61 26.10
CA ILE A 341 18.51 5.89 26.40
C ILE A 341 17.00 5.83 26.07
N ARG A 342 16.66 5.18 24.95
CA ARG A 342 15.28 5.02 24.51
C ARG A 342 14.46 4.14 25.46
N ALA A 343 15.00 3.02 25.93
CA ALA A 343 14.34 2.17 26.90
C ALA A 343 14.17 2.87 28.25
N GLU A 344 15.21 3.58 28.72
CA GLU A 344 15.17 4.36 29.95
C GLU A 344 14.06 5.43 29.89
N ILE A 345 14.00 6.24 28.82
CA ILE A 345 12.93 7.23 28.58
C ILE A 345 11.55 6.58 28.64
N LYS A 346 11.34 5.47 27.93
CA LYS A 346 10.04 4.79 27.90
C LYS A 346 9.61 4.27 29.27
N ILE A 347 10.53 3.71 30.06
CA ILE A 347 10.23 3.25 31.41
C ILE A 347 9.85 4.43 32.32
N ILE A 348 10.55 5.55 32.22
CA ILE A 348 10.24 6.78 32.97
C ILE A 348 8.87 7.32 32.58
N ASP A 349 8.59 7.39 31.27
CA ASP A 349 7.30 7.84 30.75
C ASP A 349 6.17 6.97 31.32
N CYS A 350 6.33 5.64 31.33
CA CYS A 350 5.37 4.73 31.97
C CYS A 350 5.19 5.07 33.46
N LEU A 351 6.29 5.23 34.21
CA LEU A 351 6.24 5.56 35.65
C LEU A 351 5.62 6.94 35.93
N LEU A 352 5.77 7.90 35.03
CA LEU A 352 5.13 9.22 35.12
C LEU A 352 3.61 9.13 34.94
N HIS A 353 3.11 8.18 34.15
CA HIS A 353 1.67 7.94 34.00
C HIS A 353 1.10 7.05 35.13
N SER A 354 1.95 6.41 35.93
CA SER A 354 1.54 5.67 37.13
C SER A 354 1.06 6.59 38.25
N LYS A 355 0.21 6.06 39.16
CA LYS A 355 -0.14 6.67 40.45
C LYS A 355 1.06 6.69 41.42
N GLN A 356 2.19 6.06 41.08
CA GLN A 356 3.37 5.91 41.93
C GLN A 356 4.44 6.99 41.69
N LYS A 357 4.06 8.18 41.16
CA LYS A 357 4.97 9.34 40.93
C LYS A 357 5.90 9.66 42.10
N ASN A 358 5.45 9.46 43.33
CA ASN A 358 6.27 9.70 44.53
C ASN A 358 7.44 8.73 44.65
N LYS A 359 7.29 7.46 44.23
CA LYS A 359 8.39 6.50 44.19
C LYS A 359 9.44 6.91 43.14
N LEU A 360 9.00 7.35 41.96
CA LEU A 360 9.89 7.88 40.92
C LEU A 360 10.66 9.13 41.41
N LYS A 361 10.00 10.08 42.08
CA LYS A 361 10.69 11.25 42.67
C LYS A 361 11.76 10.85 43.68
N LYS A 362 11.45 9.90 44.57
CA LYS A 362 12.43 9.36 45.53
C LYS A 362 13.59 8.68 44.82
N PHE A 363 13.32 7.90 43.78
CA PHE A 363 14.32 7.22 42.97
C PHE A 363 15.27 8.22 42.28
N VAL A 364 14.74 9.25 41.62
CA VAL A 364 15.53 10.30 40.97
C VAL A 364 16.39 11.06 41.99
N ALA A 365 15.85 11.37 43.17
CA ALA A 365 16.60 12.02 44.24
C ALA A 365 17.77 11.15 44.72
N LEU A 366 17.54 9.84 44.93
CA LEU A 366 18.56 8.89 45.37
C LEU A 366 19.69 8.75 44.34
N ARG A 367 19.34 8.67 43.05
CA ARG A 367 20.32 8.61 41.96
C ARG A 367 21.12 9.90 41.79
N ARG A 368 20.49 11.08 41.92
CA ARG A 368 21.21 12.37 41.87
C ARG A 368 22.21 12.54 43.00
N SER A 369 21.93 11.96 44.17
CA SER A 369 22.86 11.91 45.30
C SER A 369 23.93 10.82 45.19
N SER A 370 23.83 9.91 44.22
CA SER A 370 24.79 8.83 44.00
C SER A 370 26.00 9.33 43.20
N THR A 371 27.21 8.90 43.58
CA THR A 371 28.50 9.35 43.04
C THR A 371 28.94 8.67 41.73
N ASN A 372 28.07 7.86 41.11
CA ASN A 372 28.44 7.07 39.93
C ASN A 372 28.42 7.93 38.65
N THR A 373 29.60 8.26 38.12
CA THR A 373 29.82 9.25 37.05
C THR A 373 29.34 8.83 35.67
N GLU A 374 29.21 7.53 35.38
CA GLU A 374 28.68 7.04 34.11
C GLU A 374 27.16 7.23 34.00
N LEU A 375 26.43 7.11 35.13
CA LEU A 375 24.97 7.27 35.20
C LEU A 375 24.50 8.73 35.23
N LYS A 376 25.38 9.69 35.51
CA LYS A 376 25.05 11.13 35.45
C LYS A 376 24.90 11.65 34.03
N ARG A 377 25.63 11.07 33.05
CA ARG A 377 25.74 11.60 31.68
C ARG A 377 24.48 11.44 30.81
N THR A 378 23.58 10.53 31.15
CA THR A 378 22.32 10.33 30.40
C THR A 378 21.19 11.28 30.81
N TRP A 379 21.38 12.09 31.85
CA TRP A 379 20.30 12.79 32.56
C TRP A 379 20.53 14.30 32.78
N GLU A 380 21.66 14.82 32.31
CA GLU A 380 21.88 16.26 32.07
C GLU A 380 21.55 16.58 30.60
#